data_AF-A0A7S1CED3-F1
#
_entry.id   AF-A0A7S1CED3-F1
#
_cell.length_a   1.000
_cell.length_b   1.000
_cell.length_c   1.000
_cell.angle_alpha   90.00
_cell.angle_beta   90.00
_cell.angle_gamma   90.00
#
_symmetry.space_group_name_H-M   'P 1'
#
loop_
_entity.id
_entity.type
_entity.pdbx_description
1 polymer ?
#
loop_
_entity_poly.entity_id
_entity_poly.type
_entity_poly.pdbx_seq_one_letter_code
_entity_poly.pdbx_strand_id
1 'polypeptide(L)'
;PDRERATLAFLHRLRALCRRTDAACFVTAPTRGWRGGFVRRAEHVCDIVLEVTAFDDAGPDAATEFAGYTGTVTLRRQHHVNSLAPPLPAALTYLFKRDRRRITMEPLHLPPEDN
;
A
#
# COMPACT_ATOMS: atom_id res chain seq x y z
N PRO A 1 -16.63 17.30 0.09
CA PRO A 1 -15.52 18.29 0.02
C PRO A 1 -14.85 18.53 1.39
N ASP A 2 -15.62 18.90 2.42
CA ASP A 2 -15.06 19.27 3.72
C ASP A 2 -14.42 18.10 4.46
N ARG A 3 -15.07 16.92 4.42
CA ARG A 3 -14.50 15.69 5.02
C ARG A 3 -13.16 15.30 4.40
N GLU A 4 -13.03 15.33 3.08
CA GLU A 4 -11.76 15.01 2.40
C GLU A 4 -10.65 15.98 2.78
N ARG A 5 -10.96 17.28 2.79
CA ARG A 5 -9.99 18.31 3.18
C ARG A 5 -9.57 18.14 4.64
N ALA A 6 -10.52 17.87 5.54
CA ALA A 6 -10.24 17.61 6.95
C ALA A 6 -9.35 16.36 7.12
N THR A 7 -9.60 15.28 6.38
CA THR A 7 -8.76 14.07 6.40
C THR A 7 -7.34 14.37 5.93
N LEU A 8 -7.16 15.09 4.82
CA LEU A 8 -5.83 15.47 4.33
C LEU A 8 -5.08 16.35 5.33
N ALA A 9 -5.78 17.32 5.93
CA ALA A 9 -5.21 18.18 6.97
C ALA A 9 -4.81 17.37 8.22
N PHE A 10 -5.63 16.39 8.61
CA PHE A 10 -5.32 15.47 9.70
C PHE A 10 -4.07 14.64 9.40
N LEU A 11 -4.01 13.96 8.25
CA LEU A 11 -2.86 13.14 7.86
C LEU A 11 -1.58 13.97 7.79
N HIS A 12 -1.65 15.19 7.25
CA HIS A 12 -0.52 16.11 7.19
C HIS A 12 -0.02 16.50 8.60
N ARG A 13 -0.92 16.82 9.52
CA ARG A 13 -0.58 17.17 10.91
C ARG A 13 -0.04 15.96 11.68
N LEU A 14 -0.62 14.78 11.47
CA LEU A 14 -0.17 13.53 12.06
C LEU A 14 1.26 13.19 11.62
N ARG A 15 1.54 13.31 10.32
CA ARG A 15 2.90 13.18 9.78
C ARG A 15 3.87 14.17 10.42
N ALA A 16 3.49 15.43 10.54
CA ALA A 16 4.34 16.44 11.18
C ALA A 16 4.61 16.10 12.67
N LEU A 17 3.62 15.55 13.37
CA LEU A 17 3.79 15.07 14.74
C LEU A 17 4.78 13.89 14.79
N CYS A 18 4.56 12.83 14.01
CA CYS A 18 5.43 11.66 13.92
C CYS A 18 6.87 12.00 13.49
N ARG A 19 7.11 13.13 12.81
CA ARG A 19 8.47 13.58 12.46
C ARG A 19 9.17 14.35 13.58
N ARG A 20 8.42 14.88 14.54
CA ARG A 20 8.93 15.64 15.69
C ARG A 20 9.03 14.78 16.95
N THR A 21 8.50 13.57 16.89
CA THR A 21 8.50 12.57 17.96
C THR A 21 9.09 11.29 17.40
N ASP A 22 9.78 10.46 18.18
CA ASP A 22 10.26 9.15 17.72
C ASP A 22 9.12 8.11 17.65
N ALA A 23 8.06 8.44 16.91
CA ALA A 23 6.84 7.64 16.81
C ALA A 23 6.51 7.33 15.34
N ALA A 24 6.12 6.08 15.08
CA ALA A 24 5.56 5.66 13.80
C ALA A 24 4.03 5.54 13.91
N CYS A 25 3.33 5.81 12.81
CA CYS A 25 1.89 5.60 12.72
C CYS A 25 1.53 4.79 11.48
N PHE A 26 0.62 3.83 11.65
CA PHE A 26 0.06 3.02 10.58
C PHE A 26 -1.45 3.30 10.50
N VAL A 27 -1.92 3.80 9.36
CA VAL A 27 -3.31 4.17 9.14
C VAL A 27 -3.87 3.32 8.00
N THR A 28 -4.98 2.64 8.25
CA THR A 28 -5.72 1.87 7.24
C THR A 28 -7.03 2.58 6.90
N ALA A 29 -7.40 2.58 5.61
CA ALA A 29 -8.68 3.10 5.16
C ALA A 29 -9.15 2.36 3.90
N PRO A 30 -10.44 2.02 3.78
CA PRO A 30 -10.98 1.48 2.54
C PRO A 30 -11.00 2.57 1.46
N THR A 31 -10.56 2.25 0.24
CA THR A 31 -10.45 3.22 -0.87
C THR A 31 -11.76 3.37 -1.68
N ARG A 32 -12.62 2.35 -1.68
CA ARG A 32 -13.84 2.25 -2.51
C ARG A 32 -14.86 3.39 -2.31
N GLY A 33 -14.85 4.04 -1.14
CA GLY A 33 -15.80 5.11 -0.80
C GLY A 33 -15.31 6.53 -1.11
N TRP A 34 -14.09 6.71 -1.62
CA TRP A 34 -13.50 8.02 -1.83
C TRP A 34 -13.61 8.46 -3.29
N ARG A 35 -13.86 9.76 -3.50
CA ARG A 35 -14.07 10.33 -4.84
C ARG A 35 -12.76 10.81 -5.47
N GLY A 36 -12.85 11.14 -6.76
CA GLY A 36 -11.77 11.57 -7.66
C GLY A 36 -10.52 12.17 -7.02
N GLY A 37 -9.37 11.53 -7.27
CA GLY A 37 -8.04 12.01 -6.90
C GLY A 37 -7.78 12.16 -5.40
N PHE A 38 -8.75 11.90 -4.51
CA PHE A 38 -8.54 11.95 -3.07
C PHE A 38 -7.48 10.96 -2.63
N VAL A 39 -7.57 9.71 -3.08
CA VAL A 39 -6.59 8.66 -2.76
C VAL A 39 -5.20 9.14 -3.15
N ARG A 40 -5.00 9.61 -4.40
CA ARG A 40 -3.73 10.19 -4.84
C ARG A 40 -3.25 11.34 -3.95
N ARG A 41 -4.12 12.26 -3.55
CA ARG A 41 -3.75 13.35 -2.63
C ARG A 41 -3.36 12.84 -1.24
N ALA A 42 -4.05 11.82 -0.72
CA ALA A 42 -3.73 11.17 0.54
C ALA A 42 -2.35 10.49 0.47
N GLU A 43 -2.06 9.80 -0.64
CA GLU A 43 -0.73 9.24 -0.90
C GLU A 43 0.35 10.32 -0.84
N HIS A 44 0.07 11.52 -1.37
CA HIS A 44 0.99 12.65 -1.39
C HIS A 44 1.32 13.26 -0.03
N VAL A 45 0.47 13.05 0.99
CA VAL A 45 0.71 13.55 2.34
C VAL A 45 1.25 12.49 3.31
N CYS A 46 1.34 11.23 2.89
CA CYS A 46 1.90 10.12 3.68
C CYS A 46 3.37 9.84 3.32
N ASP A 47 4.14 9.30 4.27
CA ASP A 47 5.53 8.89 4.04
C ASP A 47 5.60 7.55 3.29
N ILE A 48 4.87 6.52 3.74
CA ILE A 48 4.79 5.22 3.06
C ILE A 48 3.33 4.93 2.73
N VAL A 49 3.07 4.40 1.53
CA VAL A 49 1.72 4.01 1.08
C VAL A 49 1.76 2.59 0.55
N LEU A 50 0.93 1.74 1.17
CA LEU A 50 0.64 0.40 0.72
C LEU A 50 -0.79 0.35 0.20
N GLU A 51 -0.98 -0.15 -1.01
CA GLU A 51 -2.28 -0.55 -1.54
C GLU A 51 -2.46 -2.04 -1.35
N VAL A 52 -3.64 -2.46 -0.88
CA VAL A 52 -4.01 -3.86 -0.72
C VAL A 52 -5.20 -4.15 -1.62
N THR A 53 -5.04 -5.11 -2.52
CA THR A 53 -6.07 -5.49 -3.50
C THR A 53 -6.35 -6.98 -3.36
N ALA A 54 -7.62 -7.35 -3.18
CA ALA A 54 -8.02 -8.76 -3.15
C ALA A 54 -8.18 -9.29 -4.59
N PHE A 55 -7.88 -10.57 -4.82
CA PHE A 55 -8.09 -11.16 -6.16
C PHE A 55 -9.56 -11.33 -6.54
N ASP A 56 -10.45 -11.44 -5.56
CA ASP A 56 -11.89 -11.39 -5.78
C ASP A 56 -12.32 -10.08 -6.48
N ASP A 57 -11.51 -9.02 -6.38
CA ASP A 57 -11.74 -7.73 -7.05
C ASP A 57 -11.06 -7.63 -8.43
N ALA A 58 -10.18 -8.58 -8.79
CA ALA A 58 -9.31 -8.50 -9.97
C ALA A 58 -9.81 -9.32 -11.19
N GLY A 59 -10.87 -10.11 -11.03
CA GLY A 59 -11.47 -10.93 -12.09
C GLY A 59 -11.02 -12.40 -12.10
N PRO A 60 -11.69 -13.27 -12.87
CA PRO A 60 -11.50 -14.73 -12.82
C PRO A 60 -10.11 -15.19 -13.26
N ASP A 61 -9.44 -14.46 -14.16
CA ASP A 61 -8.14 -14.84 -14.70
C ASP A 61 -7.03 -14.71 -13.63
N ALA A 62 -7.03 -13.62 -12.87
CA ALA A 62 -6.09 -13.41 -11.78
C ALA A 62 -6.27 -14.43 -10.63
N ALA A 63 -7.51 -14.84 -10.36
CA ALA A 63 -7.81 -15.86 -9.35
C ALA A 63 -7.27 -17.25 -9.74
N THR A 64 -7.15 -17.54 -11.03
CA THR A 64 -6.67 -18.82 -11.55
C THR A 64 -5.15 -18.89 -11.55
N GLU A 65 -4.47 -17.83 -12.00
CA GLU A 65 -2.99 -17.76 -12.04
C GLU A 65 -2.37 -17.76 -10.64
N PHE A 66 -3.00 -17.08 -9.67
CA PHE A 66 -2.50 -16.93 -8.31
C PHE A 66 -3.29 -17.77 -7.29
N ALA A 67 -3.71 -18.97 -7.68
CA ALA A 67 -4.45 -19.88 -6.81
C ALA A 67 -3.70 -20.13 -5.49
N GLY A 68 -4.38 -19.90 -4.35
CA GLY A 68 -3.80 -20.01 -3.01
C GLY A 68 -3.32 -18.69 -2.39
N TYR A 69 -3.35 -17.59 -3.15
CA TYR A 69 -3.15 -16.24 -2.63
C TYR A 69 -4.48 -15.51 -2.44
N THR A 70 -4.49 -14.58 -1.48
CA THR A 70 -5.66 -13.74 -1.18
C THR A 70 -5.69 -12.47 -2.03
N GLY A 71 -4.52 -11.98 -2.46
CA GLY A 71 -4.40 -10.74 -3.22
C GLY A 71 -2.98 -10.23 -3.31
N THR A 72 -2.86 -8.92 -3.58
CA THR A 72 -1.58 -8.22 -3.68
C THR A 72 -1.45 -7.09 -2.64
N VAL A 73 -0.21 -6.83 -2.23
CA VAL A 73 0.22 -5.63 -1.51
C VAL A 73 1.19 -4.89 -2.42
N THR A 74 0.84 -3.67 -2.81
CA THR A 74 1.65 -2.83 -3.70
C THR A 74 2.17 -1.61 -2.96
N LEU A 75 3.49 -1.41 -2.95
CA LEU A 75 4.13 -0.19 -2.49
C LEU A 75 3.90 0.93 -3.51
N ARG A 76 2.95 1.82 -3.22
CA ARG A 76 2.64 2.98 -4.08
C ARG A 76 3.57 4.16 -3.83
N ARG A 77 4.11 4.26 -2.61
CA ARG A 77 5.00 5.35 -2.24
C ARG A 77 5.91 4.98 -1.08
N GLN A 78 7.16 5.44 -1.16
CA GLN A 78 8.11 5.43 -0.05
C GLN A 78 8.88 6.76 -0.06
N HIS A 79 8.66 7.59 0.95
CA HIS A 79 9.49 8.77 1.22
C HIS A 79 10.70 8.36 2.04
N HIS A 80 11.85 8.82 1.59
CA HIS A 80 13.13 8.55 2.22
C HIS A 80 13.47 9.71 3.14
N VAL A 81 12.83 9.73 4.31
CA VAL A 81 13.10 10.75 5.32
C VAL A 81 14.47 10.45 5.94
N ASN A 82 15.37 11.43 5.93
CA ASN A 82 16.70 11.37 6.56
C ASN A 82 17.63 10.27 6.03
N SER A 83 17.43 9.78 4.80
CA SER A 83 18.35 8.83 4.16
C SER A 83 18.70 9.27 2.74
N LEU A 84 20.00 9.37 2.47
CA LEU A 84 20.55 9.60 1.12
C LEU A 84 20.60 8.31 0.29
N ALA A 85 20.55 7.15 0.95
CA ALA A 85 20.63 5.82 0.33
C ALA A 85 19.60 4.89 0.99
N PRO A 86 18.31 5.06 0.67
CA PRO A 86 17.26 4.26 1.26
C PRO A 86 17.29 2.81 0.75
N PRO A 87 16.99 1.82 1.61
CA PRO A 87 16.83 0.45 1.16
C PRO A 87 15.62 0.37 0.22
N LEU A 88 15.86 -0.17 -0.97
CA LEU A 88 14.81 -0.50 -1.93
C LEU A 88 14.30 -1.91 -1.62
N PRO A 89 12.97 -2.12 -1.62
CA PRO A 89 12.43 -3.46 -1.49
C PRO A 89 12.79 -4.30 -2.72
N ALA A 90 12.85 -5.62 -2.54
CA ALA A 90 13.15 -6.56 -3.62
C ALA A 90 12.10 -6.53 -4.75
N ALA A 91 10.85 -6.17 -4.42
CA ALA A 91 9.80 -5.89 -5.39
C ALA A 91 8.90 -4.75 -4.90
N LEU A 92 8.17 -4.12 -5.82
CA LEU A 92 7.16 -3.12 -5.48
C LEU A 92 5.79 -3.76 -5.22
N THR A 93 5.57 -4.96 -5.72
CA THR A 93 4.31 -5.69 -5.58
C THR A 93 4.60 -7.07 -5.01
N TYR A 94 3.81 -7.45 -4.01
CA TYR A 94 3.88 -8.75 -3.36
C TYR A 94 2.53 -9.44 -3.44
N LEU A 95 2.52 -10.73 -3.72
CA LEU A 95 1.40 -11.61 -3.44
C LEU A 95 1.31 -11.83 -1.94
N PHE A 96 0.11 -11.86 -1.37
CA PHE A 96 -0.08 -12.22 0.03
C PHE A 96 -1.12 -13.32 0.20
N LYS A 97 -0.85 -14.21 1.16
CA LYS A 97 -1.79 -15.22 1.64
C LYS A 97 -1.91 -15.14 3.15
N ARG A 98 -3.13 -15.31 3.65
CA ARG A 98 -3.42 -15.30 5.08
C ARG A 98 -3.72 -16.73 5.55
N ASP A 99 -2.86 -17.24 6.41
CA ASP A 99 -3.16 -18.41 7.24
C ASP A 99 -3.74 -17.94 8.59
N ARG A 100 -4.26 -18.86 9.41
CA ARG A 100 -4.95 -18.58 10.68
C ARG A 100 -4.15 -17.67 11.63
N ARG A 101 -2.82 -17.71 11.57
CA ARG A 101 -1.92 -16.94 12.46
C ARG A 101 -0.82 -16.15 11.75
N ARG A 102 -0.73 -16.21 10.40
CA ARG A 102 0.39 -15.61 9.66
C ARG A 102 -0.07 -15.02 8.34
N ILE A 103 0.47 -13.86 8.00
CA ILE A 103 0.44 -13.30 6.65
C ILE A 103 1.78 -13.60 6.01
N THR A 104 1.77 -14.29 4.87
CA THR A 104 2.98 -14.55 4.07
C THR A 104 2.92 -13.65 2.85
N MET A 105 4.03 -12.96 2.56
CA MET A 105 4.17 -12.10 1.38
C MET A 105 5.31 -12.63 0.52
N GLU A 106 5.06 -12.78 -0.77
CA GLU A 106 6.02 -13.29 -1.76
C GLU A 106 6.08 -12.29 -2.91
N PRO A 107 7.26 -11.94 -3.44
CA PRO A 107 7.35 -10.96 -4.51
C PRO A 107 6.54 -11.44 -5.73
N LEU A 108 5.82 -10.53 -6.37
CA LEU A 108 5.13 -10.83 -7.63
C LEU A 108 6.18 -10.85 -8.74
N HIS A 109 6.62 -12.05 -9.10
CA HIS A 109 7.50 -12.26 -10.25
C HIS A 109 6.63 -12.55 -11.46
N LEU A 110 6.97 -11.95 -12.61
CA LEU A 110 6.47 -12.43 -13.88
C LEU A 110 7.06 -13.83 -14.13
N PRO A 111 6.28 -14.78 -14.66
CA PRO A 111 6.85 -16.02 -15.14
C PRO A 111 7.95 -15.70 -16.17
N PRO A 112 9.07 -16.46 -16.19
CA PRO A 112 10.11 -16.25 -17.19
C PRO A 112 9.49 -16.36 -18.58
N GLU A 113 9.91 -15.49 -19.50
CA GLU A 113 9.50 -15.61 -20.90
C GLU A 113 10.09 -16.91 -21.46
N ASP A 114 9.22 -17.86 -21.84
CA ASP A 114 9.62 -19.05 -22.60
C ASP A 114 10.09 -18.57 -23.99
N ASN A 115 11.39 -18.75 -24.27
CA ASN A 115 11.99 -18.57 -25.59
C ASN A 115 11.71 -19.79 -26.50
#